data_AF-A0A958KFG7-F1
#
_entry.id   AF-A0A958KFG7-F1
#
_cell.length_a   1.000
_cell.length_b   1.000
_cell.length_c   1.000
_cell.angle_alpha   90.00
_cell.angle_beta   90.00
_cell.angle_gamma   90.00
#
_symmetry.space_group_name_H-M   'P 1'
#
loop_
_entity.id
_entity.type
_entity.pdbx_description
1 polymer ?
#
loop_
_entity_poly.entity_id
_entity_poly.type
_entity_poly.pdbx_seq_one_letter_code
_entity_poly.pdbx_strand_id
1 'polypeptide(L)'
;MAQLSEKSFCAFCRTPRRVYRKKHMTLTNVVLSLLAAVLLMLILWQGPDPRAIVFFVVNLAIAEAFIQIRWRVSLPCPYCGFDPALYLRDKAAAAAKVKEFLLVRQTKPSSLLSKHDPIKNLMMVQRQRKRHTRDKSLPAPVDLQI
;
A
#
# COMPACT_ATOMS: atom_id res chain seq x y z
N MET A 1 -4.46 -14.56 -11.05
CA MET A 1 -5.37 -13.44 -10.65
C MET A 1 -5.00 -12.91 -9.26
N ALA A 2 -4.62 -11.64 -9.16
CA ALA A 2 -4.31 -10.98 -7.90
C ALA A 2 -5.59 -10.76 -7.08
N GLN A 3 -5.69 -11.34 -5.89
CA GLN A 3 -6.81 -11.05 -5.00
C GLN A 3 -6.57 -9.71 -4.31
N LEU A 4 -7.28 -8.68 -4.75
CA LEU A 4 -7.43 -7.46 -3.95
C LEU A 4 -8.33 -7.78 -2.76
N SER A 5 -7.87 -7.50 -1.54
CA SER A 5 -8.77 -7.53 -0.39
C SER A 5 -9.64 -6.27 -0.44
N GLU A 6 -10.96 -6.46 -0.54
CA GLU A 6 -11.90 -5.35 -0.79
C GLU A 6 -11.95 -4.34 0.35
N LYS A 7 -11.72 -4.77 1.60
CA LYS A 7 -11.81 -3.91 2.80
C LYS A 7 -10.69 -4.25 3.78
N SER A 8 -9.58 -3.52 3.71
CA SER A 8 -8.56 -3.49 4.77
C SER A 8 -8.53 -2.11 5.40
N PHE A 9 -8.43 -2.03 6.72
CA PHE A 9 -8.39 -0.76 7.44
C PHE A 9 -6.96 -0.40 7.80
N CYS A 10 -6.62 0.89 7.72
CA CYS A 10 -5.35 1.37 8.26
C CYS A 10 -5.37 1.28 9.80
N ALA A 11 -4.29 0.78 10.41
CA ALA A 11 -4.16 0.72 11.87
C ALA A 11 -4.18 2.11 12.52
N PHE A 12 -3.67 3.13 11.82
CA PHE A 12 -3.60 4.51 12.32
C PHE A 12 -4.90 5.29 12.06
N CYS A 13 -5.24 5.56 10.79
CA CYS A 13 -6.37 6.42 10.45
C CYS A 13 -7.71 5.68 10.26
N ARG A 14 -7.74 4.34 10.36
CA ARG A 14 -8.93 3.50 10.15
C ARG A 14 -9.68 3.74 8.84
N THR A 15 -9.09 4.42 7.87
CA THR A 15 -9.71 4.63 6.56
C THR A 15 -9.71 3.30 5.79
N PRO A 16 -10.84 2.93 5.15
CA PRO A 16 -10.89 1.74 4.31
C PRO A 16 -9.97 1.92 3.10
N ARG A 17 -9.17 0.91 2.80
CA ARG A 17 -8.27 0.87 1.66
C ARG A 17 -8.20 -0.54 1.07
N ARG A 18 -7.85 -0.60 -0.21
CA ARG A 18 -7.60 -1.85 -0.93
C ARG A 18 -6.11 -2.13 -0.93
N VAL A 19 -5.70 -3.31 -0.46
CA VAL A 19 -4.30 -3.73 -0.38
C VAL A 19 -4.14 -5.08 -1.09
N TYR A 20 -3.02 -5.27 -1.78
CA TYR A 20 -2.69 -6.59 -2.34
C TYR A 20 -2.30 -7.52 -1.19
N ARG A 21 -3.04 -8.64 -1.03
CA ARG A 21 -2.72 -9.63 0.02
C ARG A 21 -1.69 -10.66 -0.44
N LYS A 22 -1.67 -10.99 -1.73
CA LYS A 22 -0.81 -12.06 -2.25
C LYS A 22 0.64 -11.59 -2.33
N LYS A 23 1.51 -12.27 -1.56
CA LYS A 23 2.97 -12.10 -1.59
C LYS A 23 3.65 -13.09 -2.57
N HIS A 24 3.00 -14.21 -2.85
CA HIS A 24 3.58 -15.32 -3.61
C HIS A 24 3.06 -15.40 -5.04
N MET A 25 3.86 -16.00 -5.92
CA MET A 25 3.47 -16.27 -7.29
C MET A 25 2.41 -17.38 -7.35
N THR A 26 1.41 -17.20 -8.21
CA THR A 26 0.44 -18.26 -8.51
C THR A 26 0.93 -19.10 -9.69
N LEU A 27 0.47 -20.36 -9.81
CA LEU A 27 0.79 -21.23 -10.94
C LEU A 27 0.50 -20.58 -12.30
N THR A 28 -0.53 -19.73 -12.38
CA THR A 28 -0.83 -18.94 -13.58
C THR A 28 0.34 -18.06 -14.05
N ASN A 29 1.11 -17.50 -13.11
CA ASN A 29 2.25 -16.64 -13.44
C ASN A 29 3.42 -17.50 -13.95
N VAL A 30 3.58 -18.70 -13.42
CA VAL A 30 4.59 -19.67 -13.88
C VAL A 30 4.28 -20.10 -15.32
N VAL A 31 3.04 -20.49 -15.60
CA VAL A 31 2.60 -20.84 -16.96
C VAL A 31 2.77 -19.67 -17.92
N LEU A 32 2.42 -18.45 -17.50
CA LEU A 32 2.61 -17.26 -18.34
C LEU A 32 4.10 -16.96 -18.59
N SER A 33 4.97 -17.13 -17.59
CA SER A 33 6.42 -16.96 -17.76
C SER A 33 7.01 -18.03 -18.68
N LEU A 34 6.48 -19.25 -18.66
CA LEU A 34 6.86 -20.32 -19.58
C LEU A 34 6.46 -19.98 -21.01
N LEU A 35 5.22 -19.58 -21.23
CA LEU A 35 4.73 -19.15 -22.54
C LEU A 35 5.53 -17.95 -23.08
N ALA A 36 5.83 -16.96 -22.23
CA ALA A 36 6.65 -15.82 -22.60
C ALA A 36 8.08 -16.23 -23.00
N ALA A 37 8.69 -17.18 -22.27
CA ALA A 37 10.01 -17.69 -22.60
C ALA A 37 10.03 -18.46 -23.93
N VAL A 38 9.01 -19.28 -24.20
CA VAL A 38 8.86 -19.98 -25.48
C VAL A 38 8.65 -19.00 -26.63
N LEU A 39 7.83 -17.96 -26.44
CA LEU A 39 7.66 -16.92 -27.46
C LEU A 39 8.95 -16.17 -27.76
N LEU A 40 9.71 -15.77 -26.72
CA LEU A 40 11.00 -15.10 -26.90
C LEU A 40 12.02 -15.99 -27.63
N MET A 41 12.02 -17.28 -27.31
CA MET A 41 12.85 -18.27 -27.98
C MET A 41 12.52 -18.39 -29.47
N LEU A 42 11.23 -18.50 -29.82
CA LEU A 42 10.78 -18.59 -31.21
C LEU A 42 11.14 -17.33 -32.01
N ILE A 43 11.04 -16.15 -31.39
CA ILE A 43 11.37 -14.86 -32.04
C ILE A 43 12.88 -14.72 -32.29
N LEU A 44 13.72 -15.14 -31.32
CA LEU A 44 15.17 -14.91 -31.38
C LEU A 44 15.92 -15.98 -32.17
N TRP A 45 15.56 -17.25 -32.01
CA TRP A 45 16.34 -18.38 -32.53
C TRP A 45 15.62 -19.20 -33.60
N GLN A 46 14.31 -19.03 -33.77
CA GLN A 46 13.49 -19.79 -34.75
C GLN A 46 13.56 -21.32 -34.62
N GLY A 47 14.20 -21.87 -33.57
CA GLY A 47 14.42 -23.30 -33.38
C GLY A 47 14.62 -23.70 -31.91
N PRO A 48 14.54 -25.01 -31.59
CA PRO A 48 14.61 -25.52 -30.23
C PRO A 48 16.04 -25.49 -29.65
N ASP A 49 16.39 -24.41 -28.95
CA ASP A 49 17.67 -24.26 -28.23
C ASP A 49 17.54 -24.43 -26.70
N PRO A 50 18.46 -25.15 -26.02
CA PRO A 50 18.44 -25.30 -24.56
C PRO A 50 18.65 -23.98 -23.80
N ARG A 51 19.11 -22.93 -24.49
CA ARG A 51 19.26 -21.57 -23.95
C ARG A 51 17.91 -20.95 -23.54
N ALA A 52 16.79 -21.47 -24.03
CA ALA A 52 15.44 -21.06 -23.62
C ALA A 52 15.19 -21.22 -22.13
N ILE A 53 15.86 -22.18 -21.48
CA ILE A 53 15.75 -22.40 -20.02
C ILE A 53 16.25 -21.16 -19.26
N VAL A 54 17.32 -20.52 -19.74
CA VAL A 54 17.85 -19.29 -19.12
C VAL A 54 16.82 -18.16 -19.21
N PHE A 55 16.19 -17.98 -20.37
CA PHE A 55 15.12 -17.00 -20.54
C PHE A 55 13.92 -17.30 -19.65
N PHE A 56 13.57 -18.56 -19.46
CA PHE A 56 12.50 -18.95 -18.54
C PHE A 56 12.82 -18.58 -17.09
N VAL A 57 14.02 -18.92 -16.60
CA VAL A 57 14.45 -18.57 -15.23
C VAL A 57 14.49 -17.05 -15.03
N VAL A 58 15.00 -16.30 -16.00
CA VAL A 58 15.03 -14.83 -15.95
C VAL A 58 13.61 -14.25 -15.92
N ASN A 59 12.71 -14.72 -16.77
CA ASN A 59 11.31 -14.27 -16.76
C ASN A 59 10.61 -14.59 -15.43
N LEU A 60 10.90 -15.76 -14.84
CA LEU A 60 10.37 -16.14 -13.53
C LEU A 60 10.85 -15.18 -12.44
N ALA A 61 12.16 -14.89 -12.40
CA ALA A 61 12.75 -13.97 -11.43
C ALA A 61 12.19 -12.55 -11.56
N ILE A 62 12.04 -12.07 -12.81
CA ILE A 62 11.42 -10.77 -13.09
C ILE A 62 9.98 -10.74 -12.58
N ALA A 63 9.18 -11.75 -12.91
CA ALA A 63 7.79 -11.80 -12.48
C ALA A 63 7.68 -11.87 -10.94
N GLU A 64 8.59 -12.54 -10.25
CA GLU A 64 8.61 -12.56 -8.78
C GLU A 64 8.91 -11.17 -8.22
N ALA A 65 9.95 -10.52 -8.73
CA ALA A 65 10.34 -9.17 -8.32
C ALA A 65 9.18 -8.18 -8.51
N PHE A 66 8.47 -8.24 -9.65
CA PHE A 66 7.30 -7.39 -9.90
C PHE A 66 6.18 -7.58 -8.87
N ILE A 67 5.89 -8.82 -8.48
CA ILE A 67 4.87 -9.11 -7.46
C ILE A 67 5.29 -8.58 -6.10
N GLN A 68 6.55 -8.78 -5.72
CA GLN A 68 7.09 -8.30 -4.45
C GLN A 68 7.09 -6.76 -4.38
N ILE A 69 7.54 -6.08 -5.44
CA ILE A 69 7.54 -4.61 -5.54
C ILE A 69 6.11 -4.08 -5.47
N ARG A 70 5.20 -4.62 -6.27
CA ARG A 70 3.78 -4.20 -6.29
C ARG A 70 3.12 -4.38 -4.92
N TRP A 71 3.39 -5.51 -4.26
CA TRP A 71 2.91 -5.74 -2.90
C TRP A 71 3.46 -4.67 -1.96
N ARG A 72 4.77 -4.40 -1.98
CA ARG A 72 5.40 -3.43 -1.08
C ARG A 72 4.90 -2.00 -1.29
N VAL A 73 4.72 -1.56 -2.53
CA VAL A 73 4.19 -0.23 -2.86
C VAL A 73 2.75 -0.05 -2.37
N SER A 74 1.98 -1.15 -2.23
CA SER A 74 0.59 -1.10 -1.77
C SER A 74 0.39 -1.12 -0.26
N LEU A 75 1.44 -1.41 0.53
CA LEU A 75 1.36 -1.48 1.99
C LEU A 75 1.18 -0.11 2.69
N PRO A 76 1.91 0.95 2.29
CA PRO A 76 1.75 2.27 2.90
C PRO A 76 0.34 2.81 2.70
N CYS A 77 -0.19 3.51 3.71
CA CYS A 77 -1.48 4.18 3.57
C CYS A 77 -1.35 5.40 2.65
N PRO A 78 -2.20 5.54 1.60
CA PRO A 78 -2.17 6.75 0.76
C PRO A 78 -2.69 7.99 1.50
N TYR A 79 -3.44 7.82 2.59
CA TYR A 79 -4.06 8.92 3.33
C TYR A 79 -3.17 9.50 4.44
N CYS A 80 -2.49 8.63 5.21
CA CYS A 80 -1.68 9.05 6.37
C CYS A 80 -0.19 8.68 6.25
N GLY A 81 0.23 7.98 5.20
CA GLY A 81 1.63 7.57 5.04
C GLY A 81 2.07 6.42 5.97
N PHE A 82 1.18 5.86 6.79
CA PHE A 82 1.53 4.76 7.71
C PHE A 82 1.94 3.49 6.96
N ASP A 83 3.18 3.04 7.19
CA ASP A 83 3.74 1.78 6.67
C ASP A 83 3.76 0.70 7.77
N PRO A 84 2.91 -0.34 7.69
CA PRO A 84 2.87 -1.40 8.69
C PRO A 84 4.15 -2.23 8.73
N ALA A 85 4.85 -2.39 7.61
CA ALA A 85 6.07 -3.18 7.58
C ALA A 85 7.25 -2.42 8.19
N LEU A 86 7.25 -1.08 8.14
CA LEU A 86 8.19 -0.28 8.90
C LEU A 86 7.86 -0.29 10.39
N TYR A 87 6.57 -0.18 10.76
CA TYR A 87 6.12 -0.19 12.15
C TYR A 87 6.52 -1.46 12.91
N LEU A 88 6.49 -2.63 12.24
CA LEU A 88 6.94 -3.89 12.82
C LEU A 88 8.44 -3.92 13.10
N ARG A 89 9.25 -3.20 12.33
CA ARG A 89 10.72 -3.14 12.49
C ARG A 89 11.14 -2.04 13.47
N ASP A 90 10.58 -0.85 13.29
CA ASP A 90 10.86 0.32 14.10
C ASP A 90 9.61 1.21 14.20
N LYS A 91 9.05 1.26 15.40
CA LYS A 91 7.86 2.05 15.71
C LYS A 91 8.15 3.55 15.68
N ALA A 92 9.35 3.96 16.10
CA ALA A 92 9.74 5.37 16.15
C ALA A 92 9.92 5.93 14.73
N ALA A 93 10.60 5.19 13.85
CA ALA A 93 10.75 5.56 12.45
C ALA A 93 9.40 5.62 11.72
N ALA A 94 8.48 4.69 12.00
CA ALA A 94 7.14 4.74 11.45
C ALA A 94 6.35 5.97 11.90
N ALA A 95 6.46 6.35 13.18
CA ALA A 95 5.84 7.58 13.69
C ALA A 95 6.43 8.84 13.06
N ALA A 96 7.75 8.90 12.86
CA ALA A 96 8.43 10.01 12.21
C ALA A 96 7.90 10.21 10.77
N LYS A 97 7.82 9.14 9.97
CA LYS A 97 7.28 9.23 8.59
C LYS A 97 5.84 9.70 8.53
N VAL A 98 4.99 9.28 9.47
CA VAL A 98 3.60 9.75 9.52
C VAL A 98 3.55 11.24 9.85
N LYS A 99 4.39 11.71 10.78
CA LYS A 99 4.50 13.15 11.10
C LYS A 99 4.95 13.95 9.87
N GLU A 100 6.03 13.53 9.22
CA GLU A 100 6.53 14.16 7.99
C GLU A 100 5.45 14.22 6.91
N PHE A 101 4.73 13.10 6.69
CA PHE A 101 3.66 13.04 5.70
C PHE A 101 2.52 14.02 6.01
N LEU A 102 2.15 14.17 7.28
CA LEU A 102 1.10 15.10 7.70
C LEU A 102 1.54 16.56 7.56
N LEU A 103 2.78 16.89 7.94
CA LEU A 103 3.36 18.23 7.77
C LEU A 103 3.39 18.64 6.29
N VAL A 104 3.85 17.75 5.41
CA VAL A 104 3.87 17.99 3.95
C VAL A 104 2.45 18.12 3.37
N ARG A 105 1.46 17.51 4.02
CA ARG A 105 0.06 17.62 3.57
C ARG A 105 -0.57 18.95 3.97
N GLN A 106 -0.22 19.51 5.13
CA GLN A 106 -0.70 20.82 5.59
C GLN A 106 -0.28 21.95 4.65
N THR A 107 0.93 21.87 4.11
CA THR A 107 1.45 22.90 3.19
C THR A 107 0.75 22.89 1.82
N LYS A 108 0.02 21.81 1.48
CA LYS A 108 -0.65 21.69 0.17
C LYS A 108 -2.11 22.14 0.26
N PRO A 109 -2.52 23.21 -0.45
CA PRO A 109 -3.92 23.68 -0.44
C PRO A 109 -4.89 22.66 -1.06
N SER A 110 -4.40 21.78 -1.94
CA SER A 110 -5.18 20.69 -2.54
C SER A 110 -5.58 19.60 -1.53
N SER A 111 -4.96 19.56 -0.34
CA SER A 111 -5.30 18.58 0.69
C SER A 111 -6.69 18.83 1.29
N LEU A 112 -7.15 20.08 1.29
CA LEU A 112 -8.46 20.51 1.82
C LEU A 112 -9.64 19.98 1.01
N LEU A 113 -9.42 19.69 -0.27
CA LEU A 113 -10.44 19.20 -1.21
C LEU A 113 -10.50 17.66 -1.27
N SER A 114 -9.62 16.97 -0.53
CA SER A 114 -9.57 15.51 -0.59
C SER A 114 -10.77 14.90 0.13
N LYS A 115 -11.47 13.97 -0.54
CA LYS A 115 -12.63 13.25 0.02
C LYS A 115 -12.32 12.50 1.33
N HIS A 116 -11.06 12.15 1.57
CA HIS A 116 -10.65 11.38 2.73
C HIS A 116 -9.58 12.11 3.54
N ASP A 117 -10.04 12.74 4.62
CA ASP A 117 -9.18 13.31 5.64
C ASP A 117 -8.81 12.25 6.68
N PRO A 118 -7.52 11.97 6.89
CA PRO A 118 -7.09 11.01 7.91
C PRO A 118 -7.47 11.50 9.32
N ILE A 119 -7.56 12.81 9.52
CA ILE A 119 -7.79 13.46 10.83
C ILE A 119 -9.21 13.17 11.36
N LYS A 120 -10.23 13.24 10.50
CA LYS A 120 -11.64 13.00 10.89
C LYS A 120 -11.87 11.60 11.47
N ASN A 121 -11.06 10.62 11.06
CA ASN A 121 -11.19 9.23 11.47
C ASN A 121 -10.23 8.81 12.59
N LEU A 122 -9.45 9.74 13.16
CA LEU A 122 -8.58 9.46 14.30
C LEU A 122 -9.41 9.14 15.54
N MET A 123 -9.07 8.06 16.24
CA MET A 123 -9.81 7.63 17.44
C MET A 123 -9.86 8.69 18.53
N MET A 124 -8.78 9.46 18.72
CA MET A 124 -8.72 10.53 19.72
C MET A 124 -9.72 11.64 19.42
N VAL A 125 -9.79 12.08 18.15
CA VAL A 125 -10.73 13.10 17.68
C VAL A 125 -12.17 12.60 17.84
N GLN A 126 -12.45 11.34 17.48
CA GLN A 126 -13.77 10.73 17.66
C GLN A 126 -14.18 10.67 19.13
N ARG A 127 -13.24 10.36 20.04
CA ARG A 127 -13.50 10.29 21.47
C ARG A 127 -13.78 11.67 22.07
N GLN A 128 -13.05 12.69 21.66
CA GLN A 128 -13.29 14.08 22.06
C GLN A 128 -14.65 14.57 21.56
N ARG A 129 -14.99 14.31 20.29
CA ARG A 129 -16.29 14.68 19.73
C ARG A 129 -17.44 14.09 20.53
N LYS A 130 -17.37 12.79 20.86
CA LYS A 130 -18.37 12.11 21.72
C LYS A 130 -18.49 12.75 23.11
N ARG A 131 -17.38 13.19 23.71
CA ARG A 131 -17.39 13.88 25.01
C ARG A 131 -18.09 15.24 24.89
N HIS A 132 -17.78 16.03 23.87
CA HIS A 132 -18.46 17.30 23.61
C HIS A 132 -19.96 17.13 23.30
N THR A 133 -20.36 16.06 22.59
CA THR A 133 -21.79 15.78 22.38
C THR A 133 -22.50 15.43 23.69
N ARG A 134 -21.80 14.78 24.63
CA ARG A 134 -22.34 14.44 25.95
C ARG A 134 -22.38 15.63 26.90
N ASP A 135 -21.42 16.53 26.79
CA ASP A 135 -21.28 17.70 27.65
C ASP A 135 -20.90 18.92 26.80
N LYS A 136 -21.92 19.77 26.56
CA LYS A 136 -21.84 20.97 25.73
C LYS A 136 -21.01 22.09 26.36
N SER A 137 -20.61 21.95 27.63
CA SER A 137 -19.76 22.93 28.32
C SER A 137 -18.28 22.77 27.98
N LEU A 138 -17.86 21.62 27.42
CA LEU A 138 -16.49 21.44 26.96
C LEU A 138 -16.20 22.28 25.72
N PRO A 139 -14.95 22.76 25.56
CA PRO A 139 -14.53 23.44 24.35
C PRO A 139 -14.74 22.54 23.14
N ALA A 140 -15.17 23.14 22.02
CA ALA A 140 -15.35 22.47 20.74
C ALA A 140 -14.13 21.60 20.43
N PRO A 141 -14.32 20.39 19.84
CA PRO A 141 -13.20 19.54 19.48
C PRO A 141 -12.23 20.38 18.66
N VAL A 142 -11.00 20.53 19.18
CA VAL A 142 -9.95 21.29 18.52
C VAL A 142 -9.77 20.65 17.16
N ASP A 143 -10.08 21.40 16.10
CA ASP A 143 -9.54 21.11 14.79
C ASP A 143 -8.05 21.19 15.00
N LEU A 144 -7.38 20.03 15.13
CA LEU A 144 -5.94 19.97 15.34
C LEU A 144 -5.27 20.62 14.13
N GLN A 145 -5.09 21.94 14.22
CA GLN A 145 -4.10 22.72 13.51
C GLN A 145 -2.76 22.35 14.18
N ILE A 146 -2.31 21.12 13.95
CA ILE A 146 -0.88 20.79 14.08
C ILE A 146 -0.18 21.44 12.90
#